data_AF-A0A1F7F6F2-F1
#
_entry.id   AF-A0A1F7F6F2-F1
#
_cell.length_a   1.000
_cell.length_b   1.000
_cell.length_c   1.000
_cell.angle_alpha   90.00
_cell.angle_beta   90.00
_cell.angle_gamma   90.00
#
_symmetry.space_group_name_H-M   'P 1'
#
loop_
_entity.id
_entity.type
_entity.pdbx_description
1 polymer ?
#
loop_
_entity_poly.entity_id
_entity_poly.type
_entity_poly.pdbx_seq_one_letter_code
_entity_poly.pdbx_strand_id
1 'polypeptide(L)'
;MLCIAADKKGVVWFGHFFSLTCLLKNATLVRYTPENGLLSKEINQVLCTSKGELWVSYMGKTAKVSRSMDQGKNWEHFEPVTVKGLGMQEPVGLGWLEKI
;
A
#
# COMPACT_ATOMS: atom_id res chain seq x y z
N MET A 1 -10.55 -5.99 9.14
CA MET A 1 -10.24 -6.20 7.71
C MET A 1 -10.70 -4.96 6.97
N LEU A 2 -9.82 -4.31 6.20
CA LEU A 2 -10.08 -3.02 5.54
C LEU A 2 -10.36 -3.17 4.05
N CYS A 3 -9.70 -4.12 3.40
CA CYS A 3 -9.90 -4.39 1.98
C CYS A 3 -9.65 -5.86 1.65
N ILE A 4 -10.20 -6.30 0.52
CA ILE A 4 -10.00 -7.64 -0.04
C ILE A 4 -9.81 -7.53 -1.56
N ALA A 5 -8.94 -8.36 -2.12
CA ALA A 5 -8.74 -8.48 -3.56
C ALA A 5 -8.43 -9.94 -3.92
N ALA A 6 -8.78 -10.38 -5.13
CA ALA A 6 -8.41 -11.70 -5.62
C ALA A 6 -7.66 -11.56 -6.94
N ASP A 7 -6.59 -12.34 -7.10
CA ASP A 7 -5.87 -12.44 -8.36
C ASP A 7 -6.46 -13.54 -9.27
N LYS A 8 -6.07 -13.53 -10.55
CA LYS A 8 -6.51 -14.55 -11.52
C LYS A 8 -5.95 -15.95 -11.26
N LYS A 9 -4.95 -16.09 -10.39
CA LYS A 9 -4.35 -17.37 -10.00
C LYS A 9 -5.10 -18.02 -8.83
N GLY A 10 -6.11 -17.32 -8.29
CA GLY A 10 -6.93 -17.79 -7.17
C GLY A 10 -6.31 -17.47 -5.80
N VAL A 11 -5.35 -16.54 -5.74
CA VAL A 11 -4.84 -16.01 -4.46
C VAL A 11 -5.76 -14.88 -4.00
N VAL A 12 -6.20 -14.96 -2.75
CA VAL A 12 -7.03 -13.92 -2.13
C VAL A 12 -6.19 -13.13 -1.14
N TRP A 13 -6.23 -11.81 -1.25
CA TRP A 13 -5.46 -10.86 -0.46
C TRP A 13 -6.37 -10.09 0.49
N PHE A 14 -5.93 -9.92 1.73
CA PHE A 14 -6.64 -9.25 2.81
C PHE A 14 -5.75 -8.16 3.41
N GLY A 15 -6.20 -6.91 3.33
CA GLY A 15 -5.56 -5.78 3.99
C GLY A 15 -6.08 -5.61 5.41
N HIS A 16 -5.18 -5.59 6.39
CA HIS A 16 -5.46 -5.34 7.80
C HIS A 16 -4.76 -4.05 8.26
N PHE A 17 -5.14 -3.55 9.45
CA PHE A 17 -4.48 -2.38 10.06
C PHE A 17 -2.98 -2.58 10.29
N PHE A 18 -2.52 -3.82 10.45
CA PHE A 18 -1.15 -4.13 10.85
C PHE A 18 -0.46 -5.18 9.98
N SER A 19 -1.03 -5.53 8.82
CA SER A 19 -0.40 -6.45 7.87
C SER A 19 -1.20 -6.57 6.58
N LEU A 20 -0.52 -7.11 5.57
CA LEU A 20 -1.16 -7.75 4.44
C LEU A 20 -1.12 -9.27 4.62
N THR A 21 -2.20 -9.98 4.31
CA THR A 21 -2.24 -11.44 4.35
C THR A 21 -2.78 -11.97 3.03
N CYS A 22 -2.27 -13.09 2.53
CA CYS A 22 -2.86 -13.78 1.40
C CYS A 22 -3.21 -15.23 1.72
N LEU A 23 -4.31 -15.70 1.15
CA LEU A 23 -4.72 -17.08 1.10
C LEU A 23 -4.38 -17.64 -0.28
N LEU A 24 -3.40 -18.54 -0.30
CA LEU A 24 -3.01 -19.26 -1.50
C LEU A 24 -4.03 -20.35 -1.84
N LYS A 25 -4.05 -20.78 -3.11
CA LYS A 25 -4.98 -21.80 -3.61
C LYS A 25 -4.88 -23.15 -2.87
N ASN A 26 -3.73 -23.45 -2.29
CA ASN A 26 -3.50 -24.64 -1.46
C ASN A 26 -3.92 -24.45 0.02
N ALA A 27 -4.80 -23.47 0.29
CA ALA A 27 -5.28 -23.11 1.63
C ALA A 27 -4.18 -22.65 2.61
N THR A 28 -3.00 -22.25 2.11
CA THR A 28 -1.93 -21.69 2.95
C THR A 28 -2.14 -20.19 3.13
N LEU A 29 -2.06 -19.72 4.38
CA LEU A 29 -2.03 -18.29 4.71
C LEU A 29 -0.59 -17.78 4.82
N VAL A 30 -0.28 -16.70 4.11
CA VAL A 30 1.01 -16.01 4.18
C VAL A 30 0.79 -14.59 4.67
N ARG A 31 1.57 -14.14 5.65
CA ARG A 31 1.49 -12.79 6.21
C ARG A 31 2.73 -11.99 5.82
N TYR A 32 2.49 -10.75 5.39
CA TYR A 32 3.51 -9.77 5.03
C TYR A 32 3.43 -8.57 5.96
N THR A 33 4.59 -8.17 6.45
CA THR A 33 4.84 -6.98 7.25
C THR A 33 6.06 -6.24 6.71
N PRO A 34 6.44 -5.08 7.28
CA PRO A 34 7.63 -4.36 6.84
C PRO A 34 8.93 -5.18 6.89
N GLU A 35 9.02 -6.15 7.79
CA GLU A 35 10.14 -7.09 7.87
C GLU A 35 10.26 -7.98 6.62
N ASN A 36 9.20 -8.08 5.81
CA ASN A 36 9.20 -8.77 4.52
C ASN A 36 9.38 -7.83 3.32
N GLY A 37 9.78 -6.58 3.55
CA GLY A 37 9.96 -5.56 2.51
C GLY A 37 8.68 -4.80 2.13
N LEU A 38 7.57 -4.98 2.87
CA LEU A 38 6.38 -4.17 2.67
C LEU A 38 6.63 -2.74 3.18
N LEU A 39 6.21 -1.72 2.44
CA LEU A 39 6.54 -0.34 2.81
C LEU A 39 5.99 0.08 4.19
N SER A 40 4.76 -0.35 4.51
CA SER A 40 4.11 -0.06 5.79
C SER A 40 3.13 -1.18 6.15
N LYS A 41 2.85 -1.33 7.44
CA LYS A 41 1.85 -2.27 7.96
C LYS A 41 0.41 -1.76 7.85
N GLU A 42 0.24 -0.45 7.65
CA GLU A 42 -1.07 0.20 7.61
C GLU A 42 -1.62 0.19 6.18
N ILE A 43 -2.38 -0.86 5.85
CA ILE A 43 -2.89 -1.06 4.49
C ILE A 43 -4.18 -0.29 4.28
N ASN A 44 -4.25 0.50 3.21
CA ASN A 44 -5.48 1.18 2.79
C ASN A 44 -6.28 0.33 1.81
N GLN A 45 -5.66 -0.01 0.68
CA GLN A 45 -6.30 -0.78 -0.39
C GLN A 45 -5.32 -1.71 -1.07
N VAL A 46 -5.83 -2.85 -1.54
CA VAL A 46 -5.10 -3.83 -2.34
C VAL A 46 -5.80 -3.99 -3.68
N LEU A 47 -5.02 -4.11 -4.76
CA LEU A 47 -5.51 -4.30 -6.12
C LEU A 47 -4.68 -5.38 -6.83
N CYS A 48 -5.34 -6.26 -7.58
CA CYS A 48 -4.66 -7.20 -8.47
C CYS A 48 -4.94 -6.82 -9.93
N THR A 49 -3.92 -6.61 -10.74
CA THR A 49 -4.09 -6.28 -12.16
C THR A 49 -4.29 -7.54 -13.00
N SER A 50 -4.82 -7.37 -14.21
CA SER A 50 -5.04 -8.47 -15.17
C SER A 50 -3.74 -9.16 -15.61
N LYS A 51 -2.58 -8.51 -15.42
CA LYS A 51 -1.23 -9.02 -15.68
C LYS A 51 -0.66 -9.82 -14.50
N GLY A 52 -1.41 -9.94 -13.40
CA GLY A 52 -0.99 -10.67 -12.20
C GLY A 52 -0.11 -9.85 -11.25
N GLU A 53 -0.11 -8.52 -11.38
CA GLU A 53 0.61 -7.63 -10.47
C GLU A 53 -0.26 -7.35 -9.24
N LEU A 54 0.36 -7.38 -8.07
CA LEU A 54 -0.24 -6.96 -6.82
C LEU A 54 0.16 -5.52 -6.53
N TRP A 55 -0.81 -4.66 -6.26
CA TRP A 55 -0.61 -3.28 -5.85
C TRP A 55 -1.18 -3.05 -4.47
N VAL A 56 -0.45 -2.29 -3.66
CA VAL A 56 -0.80 -1.98 -2.28
C VAL A 56 -0.65 -0.49 -2.05
N SER A 57 -1.72 0.14 -1.55
CA SER A 57 -1.67 1.50 -1.03
C SER A 57 -1.73 1.47 0.49
N TYR A 58 -1.18 2.51 1.11
CA TYR A 58 -0.99 2.59 2.56
C TYR A 58 -1.78 3.76 3.14
N MET A 59 -2.17 3.64 4.41
CA MET A 59 -2.72 4.76 5.16
C MET A 59 -1.63 5.76 5.53
N GLY A 60 -2.02 7.02 5.76
CA GLY A 60 -1.14 8.07 6.30
C GLY A 60 -0.72 9.14 5.29
N LYS A 61 0.33 9.91 5.63
CA LYS A 61 0.80 11.08 4.87
C LYS A 61 1.58 10.75 3.59
N THR A 62 1.85 9.46 3.36
CA THR A 62 2.63 9.01 2.22
C THR A 62 1.68 8.65 1.08
N ALA A 63 1.76 9.36 -0.04
CA ALA A 63 1.06 9.00 -1.28
C ALA A 63 1.78 7.86 -2.05
N LYS A 64 2.68 7.13 -1.37
CA LYS A 64 3.44 6.02 -1.94
C LYS A 64 2.57 4.77 -2.09
N VAL A 65 2.88 3.97 -3.09
CA VAL A 65 2.28 2.66 -3.34
C VAL A 65 3.37 1.63 -3.58
N SER A 66 3.08 0.36 -3.32
CA SER A 66 3.99 -0.73 -3.64
C SER A 66 3.39 -1.65 -4.67
N ARG A 67 4.25 -2.24 -5.50
CA ARG A 67 3.92 -3.32 -6.42
C ARG A 67 4.71 -4.57 -6.08
N SER A 68 4.10 -5.73 -6.28
CA SER A 68 4.81 -7.01 -6.34
C SER A 68 4.38 -7.80 -7.58
N MET A 69 5.35 -8.37 -8.28
CA MET A 69 5.14 -9.22 -9.47
C MET A 69 5.08 -10.71 -9.11
N ASP A 70 5.48 -11.06 -7.88
CA ASP A 70 5.77 -12.43 -7.45
C ASP A 70 5.08 -12.79 -6.13
N GLN A 71 3.89 -12.22 -5.92
CA GLN A 71 3.04 -12.48 -4.76
C GLN A 71 3.76 -12.15 -3.44
N GLY A 72 4.34 -10.95 -3.38
CA GLY A 72 4.90 -10.37 -2.17
C GLY A 72 6.28 -10.90 -1.77
N LYS A 73 6.95 -11.66 -2.63
CA LYS A 73 8.34 -12.10 -2.37
C LYS A 73 9.32 -10.96 -2.57
N ASN A 74 9.06 -10.10 -3.56
CA ASN A 74 9.78 -8.86 -3.81
C ASN A 74 8.79 -7.69 -3.94
N TRP A 75 9.22 -6.52 -3.47
CA TRP A 75 8.43 -5.30 -3.44
C TRP A 75 9.18 -4.17 -4.14
N GLU A 76 8.48 -3.49 -5.03
CA GLU A 76 8.91 -2.23 -5.63
C GLU A 76 8.05 -1.10 -5.04
N HIS A 77 8.69 -0.01 -4.63
CA HIS A 77 8.00 1.13 -4.01
C HIS A 77 8.02 2.33 -4.96
N PHE A 78 6.86 2.96 -5.13
CA PHE A 78 6.67 4.11 -6.00
C PHE A 78 6.25 5.30 -5.17
N GLU A 79 6.93 6.42 -5.39
CA GLU A 79 6.53 7.72 -4.86
C GLU A 79 5.79 8.49 -5.95
N PRO A 80 4.82 9.34 -5.60
CA PRO A 80 4.24 10.25 -6.57
C PRO A 80 5.34 11.11 -7.18
N VAL A 81 5.30 11.25 -8.51
CA VAL A 81 6.22 12.13 -9.21
C VAL A 81 5.95 13.56 -8.74
N THR A 82 6.90 14.13 -8.01
CA THR A 82 6.83 15.53 -7.64
C THR A 82 7.29 16.34 -8.84
N VAL A 83 6.34 16.97 -9.55
CA VAL A 83 6.68 17.92 -10.61
C VAL A 83 7.16 19.20 -9.92
N LYS A 84 8.48 19.42 -9.88
CA LYS A 84 9.02 20.72 -9.47
C LYS A 84 8.55 21.77 -10.48
N GLY A 85 7.63 22.65 -10.06
CA GLY A 85 7.12 23.75 -10.88
C GLY A 85 5.59 23.84 -11.01
N LEU A 86 4.85 22.81 -10.61
CA LEU A 86 3.41 22.96 -10.32
C LEU A 86 3.27 23.18 -8.83
N GLY A 87 3.16 24.44 -8.43
CA GLY A 87 3.01 24.84 -7.03
C GLY A 87 1.74 24.27 -6.42
N MET A 88 1.80 23.07 -5.86
CA MET A 88 1.00 22.78 -4.68
C MET A 88 1.71 23.49 -3.52
N GLN A 89 1.28 24.72 -3.26
CA GLN A 89 1.57 25.34 -1.97
C GLN A 89 1.06 24.38 -0.90
N GLU A 90 1.91 24.04 0.07
CA GLU A 90 1.40 23.53 1.35
C GLU A 90 0.26 24.46 1.81
N PRO A 91 -0.83 23.95 2.41
CA PRO A 91 -1.88 24.84 2.91
C PRO A 91 -1.24 25.82 3.89
N VAL A 92 -1.09 27.07 3.45
CA VAL A 92 -0.58 28.17 4.24
C VAL A 92 -1.65 28.48 5.27
N GLY A 93 -1.45 28.07 6.52
CA GLY A 93 -2.28 28.57 7.62
C GLY A 93 -2.45 27.66 8.82
N LEU A 94 -1.46 27.64 9.71
CA LEU A 94 -1.70 27.56 11.17
C LEU A 94 -0.73 28.51 11.91
N GLY A 95 -0.54 29.72 11.38
CA GLY A 95 0.29 30.77 12.00
C GLY A 95 -0.43 31.61 13.06
N TRP A 96 -1.62 31.22 13.53
CA TRP A 96 -2.46 32.04 14.42
C TRP A 96 -2.71 31.44 15.82
N LEU A 97 -1.97 30.42 16.26
CA LEU A 97 -2.17 29.81 17.59
C LEU A 97 -1.00 29.97 18.58
N GLU A 98 -0.03 30.85 18.33
CA GLU A 98 1.10 31.05 19.26
C GLU A 98 1.20 32.44 19.91
N LYS A 99 0.09 33.19 20.02
CA LYS A 99 0.03 34.36 20.91
C LYS A 99 -1.33 34.50 21.60
N ILE A 100 -1.47 33.81 22.74
CA ILE A 100 -2.27 34.28 23.89
C ILE A 100 -1.38 34.13 25.12
#